data_AF-A0A952RJA4-F1
#
_entry.id   AF-A0A952RJA4-F1
#
_cell.length_a   1.000
_cell.length_b   1.000
_cell.length_c   1.000
_cell.angle_alpha   90.00
_cell.angle_beta   90.00
_cell.angle_gamma   90.00
#
_symmetry.space_group_name_H-M   'P 1'
#
loop_
_entity.id
_entity.type
_entity.pdbx_description
1 polymer ?
#
loop_
_entity_poly.entity_id
_entity_poly.type
_entity_poly.pdbx_seq_one_letter_code
_entity_poly.pdbx_strand_id
1 'polypeptide(L)'
;MSEDGTAGAEADVTAPSSAYTSLEDKDCRDLAPVGEEMLLYREVCAGMPGYELLVEDVDARSNVQVKAGDKTMDLAVWSRLPAFSRLGSKAEWRGPVTSPGVVDPYALIFRYFQSDGEGHEKSYLVVSRITQEAACIVDMVDGGEANANVRAREIADGARDFQCPTKERPPQATSIFTTLEDCPVVASSDDEGWANMACTGTGGYSLDLHHGDLRENVVVKRGAAEADLNLWAIGNGGFSRVGPTADWRVHGPDRKVHGLVFRFFQVTGPDADAENNWLVVSKIAGDHACIYDVIDAKKHPNANVLAHEAADESYANPCPARTPAAR
;
A
#
# COMPACT_ATOMS: atom_id res chain seq x y z
N MET A 1 15.74 62.31 -20.93
CA MET A 1 16.38 61.11 -20.35
C MET A 1 15.61 60.76 -19.10
N SER A 2 14.74 59.76 -19.19
CA SER A 2 14.14 59.09 -18.04
C SER A 2 13.94 57.65 -18.49
N GLU A 3 14.83 56.78 -18.03
CA GLU A 3 14.79 55.34 -18.21
C GLU A 3 13.89 54.77 -17.11
N ASP A 4 12.81 54.09 -17.48
CA ASP A 4 12.02 53.26 -16.58
C ASP A 4 12.38 51.80 -16.88
N GLY A 5 13.23 51.23 -16.03
CA GLY A 5 13.58 49.81 -16.04
C GLY A 5 12.62 49.04 -15.13
N THR A 6 11.73 48.26 -15.73
CA THR A 6 10.93 47.25 -15.02
C THR A 6 11.82 46.07 -14.66
N ALA A 7 12.15 45.95 -13.36
CA ALA A 7 12.77 44.76 -12.80
C ALA A 7 11.74 43.61 -12.78
N GLY A 8 11.99 42.57 -13.57
CA GLY A 8 11.26 41.31 -13.46
C GLY A 8 11.68 40.56 -12.19
N ALA A 9 10.70 40.06 -11.43
CA ALA A 9 10.95 39.15 -10.32
C ALA A 9 11.62 37.87 -10.84
N GLU A 10 12.83 37.58 -10.40
CA GLU A 10 13.47 36.30 -10.67
C GLU A 10 12.69 35.19 -9.95
N ALA A 11 12.17 34.23 -10.72
CA ALA A 11 11.51 33.06 -10.18
C ALA A 11 12.53 32.22 -9.39
N ASP A 12 12.17 31.81 -8.18
CA ASP A 12 12.98 30.88 -7.39
C ASP A 12 13.07 29.53 -8.11
N VAL A 13 14.21 29.32 -8.77
CA VAL A 13 14.55 28.11 -9.54
C VAL A 13 14.61 26.84 -8.67
N THR A 14 14.52 26.97 -7.34
CA THR A 14 14.50 25.82 -6.42
C THR A 14 13.10 25.43 -5.96
N ALA A 15 12.09 26.26 -6.21
CA ALA A 15 10.70 25.97 -5.85
C ALA A 15 10.14 24.83 -6.72
N PRO A 16 9.37 23.90 -6.13
CA PRO A 16 8.86 22.75 -6.86
C PRO A 16 7.76 23.14 -7.83
N SER A 17 7.93 22.77 -9.10
CA SER A 17 7.01 23.05 -10.19
C SER A 17 6.55 21.76 -10.89
N SER A 18 5.58 21.90 -11.79
CA SER A 18 5.00 20.80 -12.54
C SER A 18 5.38 20.89 -14.02
N ALA A 19 5.85 19.78 -14.56
CA ALA A 19 5.89 19.53 -16.00
C ALA A 19 4.96 18.36 -16.34
N TYR A 20 4.54 18.25 -17.60
CA TYR A 20 3.54 17.26 -18.00
C TYR A 20 3.99 16.50 -19.23
N THR A 21 3.73 15.20 -19.23
CA THR A 21 3.80 14.37 -20.43
C THR A 21 2.43 13.75 -20.70
N SER A 22 2.12 13.59 -21.98
CA SER A 22 0.93 12.86 -22.42
C SER A 22 1.10 11.36 -22.19
N LEU A 23 0.00 10.70 -21.83
CA LEU A 23 -0.16 9.25 -21.74
C LEU A 23 -1.23 8.77 -22.72
N GLU A 24 -1.57 9.58 -23.73
CA GLU A 24 -2.48 9.14 -24.79
C GLU A 24 -1.71 8.27 -25.79
N ASP A 25 -2.31 7.16 -26.22
CA ASP A 25 -1.68 6.15 -27.09
C ASP A 25 -0.97 6.76 -28.30
N LYS A 26 -1.56 7.80 -28.91
CA LYS A 26 -1.00 8.51 -30.07
C LYS A 26 0.33 9.22 -29.82
N ASP A 27 0.65 9.53 -28.56
CA ASP A 27 1.86 10.23 -28.15
C ASP A 27 2.91 9.27 -27.57
N CYS A 28 2.57 7.98 -27.47
CA CYS A 28 3.42 6.93 -26.98
C CYS A 28 3.86 6.02 -28.14
N ARG A 29 4.95 5.28 -27.94
CA ARG A 29 5.50 4.37 -28.94
C ARG A 29 5.22 2.94 -28.51
N ASP A 30 4.49 2.20 -29.34
CA ASP A 30 4.26 0.77 -29.14
C ASP A 30 5.57 0.00 -28.98
N LEU A 31 5.53 -0.97 -28.06
CA LEU A 31 6.57 -1.96 -27.91
C LEU A 31 6.13 -3.28 -28.50
N ALA A 32 7.11 -4.06 -28.98
CA ALA A 32 6.83 -5.40 -29.48
C ALA A 32 6.18 -6.25 -28.37
N PRO A 33 5.20 -7.10 -28.72
CA PRO A 33 4.66 -8.09 -27.81
C PRO A 33 5.79 -8.94 -27.21
N VAL A 34 5.71 -9.24 -25.92
CA VAL A 34 6.64 -10.16 -25.25
C VAL A 34 5.86 -11.33 -24.70
N GLY A 35 6.23 -12.54 -25.12
CA GLY A 35 5.55 -13.78 -24.75
C GLY A 35 4.37 -14.14 -25.64
N GLU A 36 3.69 -15.24 -25.29
CA GLU A 36 2.45 -15.72 -25.94
C GLU A 36 1.18 -15.18 -25.27
N GLU A 37 1.31 -14.24 -24.32
CA GLU A 37 0.17 -13.64 -23.63
C GLU A 37 -0.61 -12.73 -24.58
N MET A 38 -1.71 -13.27 -25.13
CA MET A 38 -2.53 -12.62 -26.16
C MET A 38 -3.21 -11.30 -25.73
N LEU A 39 -3.05 -10.85 -24.48
CA LEU A 39 -3.73 -9.68 -23.91
C LEU A 39 -2.78 -8.66 -23.26
N LEU A 40 -1.48 -8.73 -23.53
CA LEU A 40 -0.49 -7.75 -23.06
C LEU A 40 -0.29 -6.65 -24.11
N TYR A 41 -0.68 -5.43 -23.79
CA TYR A 41 -0.33 -4.22 -24.54
C TYR A 41 0.72 -3.43 -23.79
N ARG A 42 1.74 -2.91 -24.50
CA ARG A 42 2.79 -2.09 -23.89
C ARG A 42 3.25 -1.00 -24.82
N GLU A 43 3.48 0.16 -24.23
CA GLU A 43 3.94 1.36 -24.92
C GLU A 43 4.93 2.11 -24.05
N VAL A 44 5.83 2.85 -24.69
CA VAL A 44 6.72 3.79 -24.01
C VAL A 44 6.31 5.22 -24.34
N CYS A 45 5.92 5.95 -23.31
CA CYS A 45 5.62 7.36 -23.39
C CYS A 45 6.86 8.18 -23.02
N ALA A 46 6.98 9.38 -23.60
CA ALA A 46 8.04 10.30 -23.26
C ALA A 46 8.02 10.66 -21.75
N GLY A 47 9.11 11.22 -21.25
CA GLY A 47 9.18 11.71 -19.87
C GLY A 47 10.02 12.98 -19.75
N MET A 48 10.56 13.19 -18.56
CA MET A 48 11.55 14.24 -18.29
C MET A 48 12.96 13.76 -18.66
N PRO A 49 13.97 14.64 -18.76
CA PRO A 49 15.35 14.23 -19.04
C PRO A 49 15.82 13.08 -18.14
N GLY A 50 16.26 11.99 -18.75
CA GLY A 50 16.69 10.78 -18.05
C GLY A 50 15.56 9.81 -17.65
N TYR A 51 14.30 10.15 -17.92
CA TYR A 51 13.14 9.33 -17.58
C TYR A 51 12.21 9.10 -18.78
N GLU A 52 11.64 7.90 -18.86
CA GLU A 52 10.52 7.52 -19.73
C GLU A 52 9.47 6.80 -18.89
N LEU A 53 8.24 6.70 -19.39
CA LEU A 53 7.19 5.90 -18.75
C LEU A 53 6.87 4.70 -19.64
N LEU A 54 6.93 3.51 -19.06
CA LEU A 54 6.43 2.29 -19.68
C LEU A 54 5.00 2.08 -19.16
N VAL A 55 4.03 2.11 -20.06
CA VAL A 55 2.64 1.80 -19.76
C VAL A 55 2.37 0.39 -20.23
N GLU A 56 1.73 -0.40 -19.37
CA GLU A 56 1.31 -1.75 -19.68
C GLU A 56 -0.18 -1.88 -19.42
N ASP A 57 -0.87 -2.63 -20.27
CA ASP A 57 -2.24 -3.07 -20.03
C ASP A 57 -2.32 -4.58 -20.21
N VAL A 58 -2.86 -5.27 -19.20
CA VAL A 58 -3.08 -6.72 -19.24
C VAL A 58 -4.49 -7.03 -18.78
N ASP A 59 -5.30 -7.60 -19.69
CA ASP A 59 -6.69 -7.96 -19.41
C ASP A 59 -7.47 -6.75 -18.81
N ALA A 60 -7.35 -5.60 -19.47
CA ALA A 60 -7.97 -4.32 -19.10
C ALA A 60 -7.56 -3.81 -17.71
N ARG A 61 -6.29 -3.99 -17.36
CA ARG A 61 -5.69 -3.48 -16.12
C ARG A 61 -4.40 -2.76 -16.47
N SER A 62 -4.40 -1.45 -16.28
CA SER A 62 -3.25 -0.64 -16.60
C SER A 62 -2.20 -0.65 -15.48
N ASN A 63 -0.94 -0.48 -15.84
CA ASN A 63 0.16 -0.28 -14.92
C ASN A 63 1.17 0.69 -15.50
N VAL A 64 1.97 1.30 -14.62
CA VAL A 64 2.98 2.27 -14.98
C VAL A 64 4.30 1.85 -14.35
N GLN A 65 5.32 1.73 -15.18
CA GLN A 65 6.70 1.57 -14.73
C GLN A 65 7.51 2.81 -15.11
N VAL A 66 8.42 3.21 -14.24
CA VAL A 66 9.33 4.33 -14.46
C VAL A 66 10.62 3.78 -15.04
N LYS A 67 10.99 4.24 -16.22
CA LYS A 67 12.26 3.89 -16.84
C LYS A 67 13.27 5.02 -16.63
N ALA A 68 14.37 4.76 -15.95
CA ALA A 68 15.47 5.69 -15.72
C ALA A 68 16.75 5.12 -16.35
N GLY A 69 17.17 5.70 -17.48
CA GLY A 69 18.23 5.10 -18.31
C GLY A 69 17.88 3.67 -18.73
N ASP A 70 18.73 2.70 -18.33
CA ASP A 70 18.53 1.27 -18.61
C ASP A 70 17.71 0.53 -17.54
N LYS A 71 17.33 1.21 -16.46
CA LYS A 71 16.54 0.62 -15.37
C LYS A 71 15.06 0.85 -15.58
N THR A 72 14.26 -0.20 -15.41
CA THR A 72 12.80 -0.10 -15.35
C THR A 72 12.35 -0.49 -13.96
N MET A 73 11.52 0.36 -13.35
CA MET A 73 11.09 0.25 -11.96
C MET A 73 9.56 0.24 -11.91
N ASP A 74 8.99 -0.89 -11.50
CA ASP A 74 7.55 -1.08 -11.48
C ASP A 74 6.90 -0.37 -10.27
N LEU A 75 5.91 0.49 -10.51
CA LEU A 75 5.11 1.09 -9.44
C LEU A 75 4.08 0.10 -8.86
N ALA A 76 3.82 -1.00 -9.57
CA ALA A 76 2.92 -2.08 -9.23
C ALA A 76 1.51 -1.58 -8.87
N VAL A 77 0.98 -0.65 -9.66
CA VAL A 77 -0.31 0.02 -9.40
C VAL A 77 -1.44 -1.00 -9.33
N TRP A 78 -1.46 -1.97 -10.25
CA TRP A 78 -2.42 -3.07 -10.27
C TRP A 78 -2.44 -3.92 -9.00
N SER A 79 -1.37 -3.92 -8.20
CA SER A 79 -1.31 -4.70 -6.96
C SER A 79 -2.09 -4.00 -5.85
N ARG A 80 -2.16 -2.67 -5.91
CA ARG A 80 -2.94 -1.85 -4.99
C ARG A 80 -4.37 -1.65 -5.48
N LEU A 81 -4.58 -1.63 -6.80
CA LEU A 81 -5.85 -1.38 -7.46
C LEU A 81 -6.15 -2.49 -8.50
N PRO A 82 -6.52 -3.71 -8.08
CA PRO A 82 -6.55 -4.89 -8.95
C PRO A 82 -7.76 -5.02 -9.89
N ALA A 83 -8.79 -4.19 -9.72
CA ALA A 83 -9.95 -4.22 -10.61
C ALA A 83 -9.64 -3.65 -12.01
N PHE A 84 -10.56 -3.83 -12.95
CA PHE A 84 -10.42 -3.24 -14.30
C PHE A 84 -10.15 -1.75 -14.21
N SER A 85 -9.23 -1.29 -15.05
CA SER A 85 -8.66 0.05 -14.87
C SER A 85 -8.09 0.62 -16.15
N ARG A 86 -7.94 1.94 -16.15
CA ARG A 86 -7.32 2.72 -17.21
C ARG A 86 -6.58 3.92 -16.66
N LEU A 87 -5.63 4.45 -17.43
CA LEU A 87 -4.92 5.69 -17.09
C LEU A 87 -5.70 6.94 -17.55
N GLY A 88 -5.43 8.07 -16.90
CA GLY A 88 -5.73 9.38 -17.44
C GLY A 88 -4.69 9.81 -18.48
N SER A 89 -5.02 10.82 -19.27
CA SER A 89 -4.21 11.24 -20.43
C SER A 89 -2.89 11.94 -20.10
N LYS A 90 -2.54 12.14 -18.82
CA LYS A 90 -1.35 12.90 -18.42
C LYS A 90 -0.66 12.32 -17.21
N ALA A 91 0.67 12.37 -17.27
CA ALA A 91 1.56 12.28 -16.14
C ALA A 91 2.08 13.68 -15.79
N GLU A 92 2.06 14.02 -14.50
CA GLU A 92 2.61 15.24 -13.93
C GLU A 92 3.91 14.91 -13.19
N TRP A 93 5.00 15.53 -13.63
CA TRP A 93 6.33 15.42 -13.04
C TRP A 93 6.55 16.59 -12.08
N ARG A 94 6.95 16.30 -10.84
CA ARG A 94 7.20 17.30 -9.79
C ARG A 94 8.69 17.44 -9.51
N GLY A 95 9.19 18.67 -9.60
CA GLY A 95 10.61 18.98 -9.43
C GLY A 95 10.94 20.47 -9.63
N PRO A 96 12.16 20.92 -9.27
CA PRO A 96 12.64 22.25 -9.66
C PRO A 96 12.71 22.39 -11.19
N VAL A 97 12.39 23.59 -11.69
CA VAL A 97 12.40 23.90 -13.12
C VAL A 97 13.84 24.00 -13.62
N THR A 98 14.17 23.25 -14.68
CA THR A 98 15.48 23.35 -15.34
C THR A 98 15.41 24.17 -16.63
N SER A 99 14.27 24.13 -17.32
CA SER A 99 13.97 24.94 -18.51
C SER A 99 12.45 24.99 -18.74
N PRO A 100 11.92 25.86 -19.62
CA PRO A 100 10.47 25.96 -19.83
C PRO A 100 9.83 24.60 -20.17
N GLY A 101 8.90 24.14 -19.33
CA GLY A 101 8.22 22.84 -19.50
C GLY A 101 9.02 21.62 -19.06
N VAL A 102 10.20 21.81 -18.45
CA VAL A 102 11.08 20.73 -18.00
C VAL A 102 11.45 20.94 -16.52
N VAL A 103 11.36 19.86 -15.75
CA VAL A 103 11.79 19.82 -14.35
C VAL A 103 12.87 18.74 -14.18
N ASP A 104 13.67 18.85 -13.11
CA ASP A 104 14.46 17.75 -12.56
C ASP A 104 13.60 16.98 -11.56
N PRO A 105 12.95 15.87 -11.95
CA PRO A 105 11.83 15.35 -11.18
C PRO A 105 12.29 14.47 -10.02
N TYR A 106 11.65 14.65 -8.86
CA TYR A 106 11.76 13.73 -7.73
C TYR A 106 10.46 12.93 -7.49
N ALA A 107 9.35 13.36 -8.08
CA ALA A 107 8.06 12.69 -7.94
C ALA A 107 7.25 12.69 -9.26
N LEU A 108 6.35 11.72 -9.35
CA LEU A 108 5.44 11.49 -10.47
C LEU A 108 4.01 11.38 -9.94
N ILE A 109 3.08 12.08 -10.58
CA ILE A 109 1.65 11.99 -10.30
C ILE A 109 0.94 11.61 -11.59
N PHE A 110 0.06 10.61 -11.56
CA PHE A 110 -0.82 10.33 -12.68
C PHE A 110 -2.20 9.93 -12.18
N ARG A 111 -3.21 10.16 -13.02
CA ARG A 111 -4.58 9.77 -12.71
C ARG A 111 -4.79 8.31 -13.12
N TYR A 112 -5.40 7.55 -12.23
CA TYR A 112 -5.76 6.16 -12.42
C TYR A 112 -7.27 6.00 -12.19
N PHE A 113 -7.96 5.34 -13.10
CA PHE A 113 -9.39 5.05 -12.99
C PHE A 113 -9.56 3.57 -12.74
N GLN A 114 -10.34 3.22 -11.72
CA GLN A 114 -10.69 1.85 -11.40
C GLN A 114 -12.21 1.69 -11.56
N SER A 115 -12.62 0.69 -12.34
CA SER A 115 -14.03 0.35 -12.53
C SER A 115 -14.51 -0.60 -11.43
N ASP A 116 -15.78 -0.47 -11.07
CA ASP A 116 -16.51 -1.44 -10.25
C ASP A 116 -17.06 -2.64 -11.04
N GLY A 117 -16.91 -2.63 -12.38
CA GLY A 117 -17.49 -3.65 -13.27
C GLY A 117 -18.98 -3.46 -13.57
N GLU A 118 -19.63 -2.47 -12.97
CA GLU A 118 -21.05 -2.13 -13.13
C GLU A 118 -21.26 -0.82 -13.90
N GLY A 119 -20.18 -0.27 -14.45
CA GLY A 119 -20.18 0.94 -15.28
C GLY A 119 -19.87 2.22 -14.51
N HIS A 120 -19.49 2.14 -13.24
CA HIS A 120 -18.91 3.28 -12.53
C HIS A 120 -17.40 3.15 -12.44
N GLU A 121 -16.75 4.31 -12.34
CA GLU A 121 -15.31 4.39 -12.12
C GLU A 121 -15.03 5.31 -10.93
N LYS A 122 -14.09 4.88 -10.09
CA LYS A 122 -13.45 5.74 -9.10
C LYS A 122 -12.08 6.17 -9.62
N SER A 123 -11.76 7.45 -9.45
CA SER A 123 -10.46 7.98 -9.87
C SER A 123 -9.54 8.21 -8.68
N TYR A 124 -8.24 8.00 -8.88
CA TYR A 124 -7.18 8.21 -7.91
C TYR A 124 -6.06 9.03 -8.55
N LEU A 125 -5.39 9.87 -7.77
CA LEU A 125 -4.08 10.41 -8.14
C LEU A 125 -3.01 9.57 -7.44
N VAL A 126 -2.29 8.78 -8.23
CA VAL A 126 -1.18 7.96 -7.75
C VAL A 126 0.04 8.86 -7.63
N VAL A 127 0.51 9.07 -6.39
CA VAL A 127 1.67 9.90 -6.09
C VAL A 127 2.88 9.00 -5.83
N SER A 128 3.93 9.17 -6.61
CA SER A 128 5.11 8.30 -6.58
C SER A 128 6.39 9.08 -6.36
N ARG A 129 7.31 8.47 -5.60
CA ARG A 129 8.71 8.88 -5.51
C ARG A 129 9.46 8.27 -6.69
N ILE A 130 10.29 9.08 -7.37
CA ILE A 130 11.13 8.61 -8.48
C ILE A 130 12.58 9.10 -8.39
N THR A 131 13.52 8.19 -8.46
CA THR A 131 14.97 8.47 -8.57
C THR A 131 15.52 7.71 -9.78
N GLN A 132 16.81 7.91 -10.06
CA GLN A 132 17.54 7.09 -11.02
C GLN A 132 17.61 5.60 -10.63
N GLU A 133 17.36 5.27 -9.34
CA GLU A 133 17.61 3.93 -8.79
C GLU A 133 16.38 3.23 -8.22
N ALA A 134 15.32 3.98 -7.93
CA ALA A 134 14.08 3.48 -7.33
C ALA A 134 12.87 4.30 -7.72
N ALA A 135 11.73 3.63 -7.90
CA ALA A 135 10.42 4.22 -8.04
C ALA A 135 9.42 3.48 -7.15
N CYS A 136 8.55 4.20 -6.45
CA CYS A 136 7.52 3.60 -5.59
C CYS A 136 6.37 4.57 -5.35
N ILE A 137 5.15 4.03 -5.19
CA ILE A 137 3.99 4.84 -4.80
C ILE A 137 4.13 5.22 -3.32
N VAL A 138 4.01 6.52 -3.04
CA VAL A 138 4.04 7.15 -1.71
C VAL A 138 2.63 7.27 -1.14
N ASP A 139 1.65 7.63 -1.97
CA ASP A 139 0.24 7.72 -1.57
C ASP A 139 -0.69 7.64 -2.80
N MET A 140 -1.99 7.47 -2.55
CA MET A 140 -3.06 7.57 -3.54
C MET A 140 -4.17 8.49 -3.03
N VAL A 141 -4.34 9.62 -3.68
CA VAL A 141 -5.38 10.60 -3.31
C VAL A 141 -6.68 10.27 -4.04
N ASP A 142 -7.82 10.29 -3.34
CA ASP A 142 -9.12 10.14 -3.97
C ASP A 142 -9.35 11.31 -4.94
N GLY A 143 -9.47 10.99 -6.23
CA GLY A 143 -9.58 11.97 -7.30
C GLY A 143 -10.92 12.70 -7.32
N GLY A 144 -11.91 12.29 -6.51
CA GLY A 144 -13.17 12.97 -6.29
C GLY A 144 -13.13 14.07 -5.22
N GLU A 145 -12.03 14.19 -4.45
CA GLU A 145 -11.86 15.27 -3.48
C GLU A 145 -11.74 16.64 -4.16
N ALA A 146 -12.35 17.68 -3.58
CA ALA A 146 -12.37 19.03 -4.16
C ALA A 146 -10.96 19.62 -4.39
N ASN A 147 -10.00 19.25 -3.57
CA ASN A 147 -8.60 19.70 -3.62
C ASN A 147 -7.63 18.55 -3.96
N ALA A 148 -8.09 17.46 -4.60
CA ALA A 148 -7.27 16.27 -4.85
C ALA A 148 -5.91 16.59 -5.50
N ASN A 149 -5.89 17.43 -6.54
CA ASN A 149 -4.64 17.81 -7.24
C ASN A 149 -3.69 18.60 -6.33
N VAL A 150 -4.21 19.47 -5.45
CA VAL A 150 -3.38 20.25 -4.52
C VAL A 150 -2.75 19.31 -3.51
N ARG A 151 -3.55 18.43 -2.90
CA ARG A 151 -3.08 17.43 -1.94
C ARG A 151 -2.05 16.48 -2.55
N ALA A 152 -2.28 16.01 -3.78
CA ALA A 152 -1.33 15.15 -4.48
C ALA A 152 0.02 15.83 -4.70
N ARG A 153 0.02 17.13 -5.02
CA ARG A 153 1.25 17.93 -5.17
C ARG A 153 1.96 18.14 -3.83
N GLU A 154 1.23 18.44 -2.77
CA GLU A 154 1.80 18.58 -1.42
C GLU A 154 2.49 17.29 -0.97
N ILE A 155 1.86 16.13 -1.20
CA ILE A 155 2.46 14.81 -0.91
C ILE A 155 3.70 14.60 -1.79
N ALA A 156 3.60 14.88 -3.09
CA ALA A 156 4.73 14.73 -4.02
C ALA A 156 5.92 15.58 -3.58
N ASP A 157 5.70 16.84 -3.21
CA ASP A 157 6.73 17.77 -2.76
C ASP A 157 7.37 17.32 -1.44
N GLY A 158 6.57 16.76 -0.52
CA GLY A 158 7.05 16.12 0.69
C GLY A 158 7.82 14.81 0.43
N ALA A 159 7.64 14.18 -0.74
CA ALA A 159 8.29 12.92 -1.07
C ALA A 159 9.76 13.06 -1.46
N ARG A 160 10.32 14.27 -1.62
CA ARG A 160 11.72 14.46 -2.08
C ARG A 160 12.73 13.59 -1.33
N ASP A 161 12.59 13.51 -0.02
CA ASP A 161 13.47 12.74 0.87
C ASP A 161 12.88 11.36 1.26
N PHE A 162 11.72 11.01 0.72
CA PHE A 162 11.12 9.69 0.92
C PHE A 162 12.03 8.62 0.32
N GLN A 163 12.36 7.62 1.14
CA GLN A 163 13.15 6.47 0.70
C GLN A 163 12.20 5.39 0.22
N CYS A 164 12.29 5.06 -1.07
CA CYS A 164 11.57 3.89 -1.57
C CYS A 164 12.02 2.63 -0.83
N PRO A 165 11.09 1.70 -0.54
CA PRO A 165 11.44 0.43 0.07
C PRO A 165 12.53 -0.24 -0.75
N THR A 166 13.65 -0.55 -0.10
CA THR A 166 14.86 -1.13 -0.74
C THR A 166 14.74 -2.63 -1.00
N LYS A 167 13.61 -3.23 -0.65
CA LYS A 167 13.43 -4.68 -0.65
C LYS A 167 12.18 -5.07 -1.40
N GLU A 168 12.31 -6.15 -2.17
CA GLU A 168 11.28 -6.76 -3.01
C GLU A 168 9.93 -6.79 -2.29
N ARG A 169 8.94 -6.07 -2.83
CA ARG A 169 7.55 -6.36 -2.49
C ARG A 169 7.13 -7.62 -3.22
N PRO A 170 6.30 -8.47 -2.63
CA PRO A 170 5.81 -9.64 -3.31
C PRO A 170 4.98 -9.17 -4.52
N PRO A 171 5.25 -9.69 -5.74
CA PRO A 171 4.52 -9.28 -6.93
C PRO A 171 3.04 -9.67 -6.79
N GLN A 172 2.13 -8.75 -7.13
CA GLN A 172 0.67 -8.99 -7.15
C GLN A 172 0.11 -9.37 -5.77
N ALA A 173 0.51 -8.66 -4.72
CA ALA A 173 -0.06 -8.86 -3.39
C ALA A 173 -1.58 -8.55 -3.37
N THR A 174 -2.39 -9.51 -2.93
CA THR A 174 -3.86 -9.38 -2.84
C THR A 174 -4.36 -9.85 -1.47
N SER A 175 -5.63 -9.58 -1.17
CA SER A 175 -6.29 -9.92 0.09
C SER A 175 -7.18 -11.16 -0.06
N ILE A 176 -7.21 -12.00 0.98
CA ILE A 176 -8.25 -13.02 1.19
C ILE A 176 -8.76 -12.84 2.62
N PHE A 177 -10.07 -12.63 2.77
CA PHE A 177 -10.65 -12.38 4.08
C PHE A 177 -11.19 -13.67 4.71
N THR A 178 -11.02 -13.78 6.02
CA THR A 178 -11.68 -14.78 6.86
C THR A 178 -12.45 -14.08 7.96
N THR A 179 -13.69 -14.52 8.21
CA THR A 179 -14.42 -14.11 9.41
C THR A 179 -13.79 -14.76 10.65
N LEU A 180 -13.72 -13.98 11.72
CA LEU A 180 -13.29 -14.36 13.06
C LEU A 180 -14.48 -14.49 14.00
N GLU A 181 -15.70 -14.27 13.48
CA GLU A 181 -16.95 -14.49 14.20
C GLU A 181 -17.38 -15.95 14.05
N ASP A 182 -18.08 -16.46 15.08
CA ASP A 182 -18.70 -17.80 15.08
C ASP A 182 -17.73 -18.97 14.84
N CYS A 183 -16.46 -18.80 15.21
CA CYS A 183 -15.47 -19.88 15.14
C CYS A 183 -15.77 -21.00 16.16
N PRO A 184 -15.74 -22.29 15.76
CA PRO A 184 -15.99 -23.40 16.67
C PRO A 184 -15.08 -23.39 17.90
N VAL A 185 -15.68 -23.48 19.09
CA VAL A 185 -14.93 -23.68 20.34
C VAL A 185 -14.32 -25.08 20.31
N VAL A 186 -12.98 -25.16 20.42
CA VAL A 186 -12.22 -26.41 20.40
C VAL A 186 -11.69 -26.81 21.77
N ALA A 187 -11.58 -25.86 22.69
CA ALA A 187 -11.26 -26.09 24.09
C ALA A 187 -11.79 -24.93 24.94
N SER A 188 -12.25 -25.21 26.16
CA SER A 188 -12.67 -24.16 27.10
C SER A 188 -12.62 -24.66 28.54
N SER A 189 -12.61 -23.72 29.47
CA SER A 189 -12.78 -23.95 30.90
C SER A 189 -13.63 -22.83 31.49
N ASP A 190 -14.82 -23.18 31.96
CA ASP A 190 -15.72 -22.21 32.60
C ASP A 190 -15.19 -21.79 33.98
N ASP A 191 -14.57 -22.73 34.72
CA ASP A 191 -13.99 -22.48 36.04
C ASP A 191 -12.77 -21.56 35.97
N GLU A 192 -11.97 -21.68 34.90
CA GLU A 192 -10.78 -20.85 34.69
C GLU A 192 -11.03 -19.64 33.78
N GLY A 193 -12.23 -19.53 33.19
CA GLY A 193 -12.66 -18.38 32.39
C GLY A 193 -11.92 -18.19 31.07
N TRP A 194 -11.66 -19.27 30.33
CA TRP A 194 -11.00 -19.21 29.02
C TRP A 194 -11.66 -20.12 27.97
N ALA A 195 -11.49 -19.76 26.70
CA ALA A 195 -11.94 -20.54 25.55
C ALA A 195 -11.01 -20.34 24.34
N ASN A 196 -10.76 -21.42 23.60
CA ASN A 196 -10.02 -21.40 22.33
C ASN A 196 -10.99 -21.75 21.20
N MET A 197 -11.01 -20.93 20.16
CA MET A 197 -11.88 -21.07 19.01
C MET A 197 -11.04 -21.25 17.74
N ALA A 198 -11.33 -22.27 16.94
CA ALA A 198 -10.60 -22.56 15.71
C ALA A 198 -11.32 -21.93 14.51
N CYS A 199 -10.72 -20.89 13.93
CA CYS A 199 -11.18 -20.22 12.74
C CYS A 199 -10.55 -20.82 11.48
N THR A 200 -11.29 -20.81 10.38
CA THR A 200 -10.76 -21.20 9.07
C THR A 200 -9.65 -20.25 8.59
N GLY A 201 -8.97 -20.59 7.50
CA GLY A 201 -7.96 -19.73 6.88
C GLY A 201 -7.72 -20.10 5.42
N THR A 202 -6.55 -19.73 4.90
CA THR A 202 -6.20 -19.91 3.49
C THR A 202 -4.76 -20.42 3.33
N GLY A 203 -4.43 -20.99 2.16
CA GLY A 203 -3.05 -21.39 1.85
C GLY A 203 -2.44 -22.43 2.78
N GLY A 204 -3.28 -23.26 3.42
CA GLY A 204 -2.87 -24.24 4.43
C GLY A 204 -2.67 -23.67 5.85
N TYR A 205 -3.02 -22.40 6.06
CA TYR A 205 -3.04 -21.75 7.37
C TYR A 205 -4.46 -21.71 7.93
N SER A 206 -4.56 -21.65 9.25
CA SER A 206 -5.78 -21.36 10.02
C SER A 206 -5.43 -20.45 11.21
N LEU A 207 -6.44 -20.00 11.95
CA LEU A 207 -6.24 -19.16 13.14
C LEU A 207 -6.93 -19.81 14.33
N ASP A 208 -6.26 -19.84 15.47
CA ASP A 208 -6.92 -20.09 16.74
C ASP A 208 -7.04 -18.75 17.50
N LEU A 209 -8.25 -18.43 17.94
CA LEU A 209 -8.53 -17.30 18.82
C LEU A 209 -8.55 -17.80 20.25
N HIS A 210 -7.64 -17.30 21.07
CA HIS A 210 -7.58 -17.63 22.48
C HIS A 210 -8.19 -16.49 23.29
N HIS A 211 -9.29 -16.77 23.96
CA HIS A 211 -9.97 -15.87 24.87
C HIS A 211 -9.65 -16.28 26.31
N GLY A 212 -9.24 -15.32 27.15
CA GLY A 212 -9.02 -15.58 28.57
C GLY A 212 -8.81 -14.30 29.36
N ASP A 213 -9.42 -14.20 30.54
CA ASP A 213 -9.37 -13.00 31.40
C ASP A 213 -9.69 -11.72 30.60
N LEU A 214 -10.77 -11.79 29.81
CA LEU A 214 -11.30 -10.71 28.97
C LEU A 214 -10.29 -10.12 27.98
N ARG A 215 -9.33 -10.93 27.55
CA ARG A 215 -8.36 -10.61 26.51
C ARG A 215 -8.41 -11.67 25.43
N GLU A 216 -8.08 -11.24 24.23
CA GLU A 216 -8.04 -12.10 23.06
C GLU A 216 -6.65 -12.08 22.44
N ASN A 217 -6.22 -13.26 22.01
CA ASN A 217 -4.98 -13.51 21.33
C ASN A 217 -5.23 -14.28 20.04
N VAL A 218 -4.34 -14.12 19.06
CA VAL A 218 -4.40 -14.83 17.78
C VAL A 218 -3.17 -15.72 17.66
N VAL A 219 -3.40 -17.00 17.39
CA VAL A 219 -2.36 -17.97 17.08
C VAL A 219 -2.49 -18.37 15.61
N VAL A 220 -1.41 -18.16 14.84
CA VAL A 220 -1.36 -18.60 13.44
C VAL A 220 -0.98 -20.07 13.39
N LYS A 221 -1.80 -20.88 12.73
CA LYS A 221 -1.66 -22.33 12.68
C LYS A 221 -1.30 -22.78 11.27
N ARG A 222 -0.43 -23.78 11.14
CA ARG A 222 -0.15 -24.47 9.88
C ARG A 222 0.11 -25.95 10.13
N GLY A 223 -0.92 -26.78 9.92
CA GLY A 223 -0.88 -28.17 10.36
C GLY A 223 -0.68 -28.24 11.89
N ALA A 224 0.38 -28.91 12.33
CA ALA A 224 0.74 -29.01 13.75
C ALA A 224 1.55 -27.80 14.27
N ALA A 225 2.08 -26.95 13.39
CA ALA A 225 2.84 -25.78 13.80
C ALA A 225 1.92 -24.68 14.32
N GLU A 226 2.38 -23.98 15.36
CA GLU A 226 1.70 -22.85 15.99
C GLU A 226 2.67 -21.67 16.12
N ALA A 227 2.21 -20.49 15.75
CA ALA A 227 2.91 -19.23 15.96
C ALA A 227 2.00 -18.27 16.73
N ASP A 228 2.27 -18.14 18.02
CA ASP A 228 1.55 -17.24 18.93
C ASP A 228 1.98 -15.79 18.66
N LEU A 229 1.02 -14.92 18.31
CA LEU A 229 1.29 -13.51 18.04
C LEU A 229 1.46 -12.69 19.32
N ASN A 230 1.14 -13.24 20.50
CA ASN A 230 1.39 -12.63 21.80
C ASN A 230 0.79 -11.21 21.87
N LEU A 231 -0.51 -11.09 21.57
CA LEU A 231 -1.20 -9.81 21.51
C LEU A 231 -1.29 -9.11 22.87
N TRP A 232 -1.16 -9.86 23.97
CA TRP A 232 -1.11 -9.30 25.32
C TRP A 232 0.11 -8.38 25.54
N ALA A 233 1.16 -8.52 24.73
CA ALA A 233 2.31 -7.61 24.74
C ALA A 233 2.04 -6.28 24.02
N ILE A 234 0.92 -6.14 23.30
CA ILE A 234 0.55 -4.88 22.64
C ILE A 234 -0.17 -3.97 23.64
N GLY A 235 0.36 -2.75 23.80
CA GLY A 235 -0.17 -1.76 24.72
C GLY A 235 0.19 -2.07 26.18
N ASN A 236 -0.69 -1.68 27.11
CA ASN A 236 -0.42 -1.78 28.56
C ASN A 236 -1.14 -2.98 29.22
N GLY A 237 -1.54 -3.99 28.44
CA GLY A 237 -2.16 -5.22 28.96
C GLY A 237 -3.62 -5.09 29.41
N GLY A 238 -4.34 -4.05 28.97
CA GLY A 238 -5.77 -3.87 29.24
C GLY A 238 -6.64 -4.90 28.54
N PHE A 239 -7.94 -4.95 28.90
CA PHE A 239 -8.93 -5.79 28.23
C PHE A 239 -8.96 -5.51 26.73
N SER A 240 -9.13 -6.57 25.94
CA SER A 240 -8.97 -6.48 24.50
C SER A 240 -9.78 -7.50 23.74
N ARG A 241 -10.09 -7.15 22.49
CA ARG A 241 -10.77 -8.03 21.54
C ARG A 241 -10.19 -7.89 20.14
N VAL A 242 -10.27 -8.95 19.37
CA VAL A 242 -9.95 -8.98 17.95
C VAL A 242 -11.20 -8.54 17.17
N GLY A 243 -11.01 -7.90 16.03
CA GLY A 243 -12.09 -7.53 15.14
C GLY A 243 -12.73 -8.73 14.45
N PRO A 244 -13.85 -8.53 13.75
CA PRO A 244 -14.63 -9.63 13.18
C PRO A 244 -13.96 -10.29 11.96
N THR A 245 -12.89 -9.71 11.42
CA THR A 245 -12.26 -10.18 10.19
C THR A 245 -10.74 -10.15 10.27
N ALA A 246 -10.13 -11.15 9.63
CA ALA A 246 -8.72 -11.23 9.31
C ALA A 246 -8.52 -11.14 7.78
N ASP A 247 -7.56 -10.33 7.36
CA ASP A 247 -7.08 -10.25 5.98
C ASP A 247 -5.76 -10.99 5.84
N TRP A 248 -5.78 -12.07 5.08
CA TRP A 248 -4.58 -12.78 4.64
C TRP A 248 -4.00 -12.10 3.41
N ARG A 249 -2.78 -11.58 3.55
CA ARG A 249 -2.01 -11.04 2.44
C ARG A 249 -1.32 -12.18 1.70
N VAL A 250 -1.65 -12.33 0.43
CA VAL A 250 -1.18 -13.40 -0.46
C VAL A 250 -0.52 -12.85 -1.71
N HIS A 251 0.35 -13.61 -2.36
CA HIS A 251 0.98 -13.21 -3.62
C HIS A 251 1.18 -14.36 -4.60
N GLY A 252 1.37 -13.99 -5.86
CA GLY A 252 1.57 -14.92 -6.98
C GLY A 252 0.33 -15.76 -7.32
N PRO A 253 0.40 -16.55 -8.41
CA PRO A 253 -0.73 -17.35 -8.89
C PRO A 253 -1.17 -18.42 -7.90
N ASP A 254 -0.24 -18.93 -7.08
CA ASP A 254 -0.50 -19.94 -6.05
C ASP A 254 -1.10 -19.35 -4.75
N ARG A 255 -1.31 -18.03 -4.69
CA ARG A 255 -1.82 -17.31 -3.50
C ARG A 255 -1.04 -17.65 -2.23
N LYS A 256 0.30 -17.56 -2.30
CA LYS A 256 1.17 -17.83 -1.16
C LYS A 256 0.98 -16.77 -0.09
N VAL A 257 0.63 -17.18 1.12
CA VAL A 257 0.46 -16.29 2.28
C VAL A 257 1.81 -15.74 2.72
N HIS A 258 1.89 -14.42 2.91
CA HIS A 258 3.06 -13.72 3.47
C HIS A 258 2.74 -12.79 4.64
N GLY A 259 1.46 -12.47 4.86
CA GLY A 259 1.08 -11.58 5.95
C GLY A 259 -0.35 -11.79 6.41
N LEU A 260 -0.67 -11.22 7.57
CA LEU A 260 -1.98 -11.25 8.18
C LEU A 260 -2.26 -9.88 8.81
N VAL A 261 -3.41 -9.30 8.51
CA VAL A 261 -3.85 -8.01 9.04
C VAL A 261 -5.21 -8.19 9.70
N PHE A 262 -5.37 -7.69 10.93
CA PHE A 262 -6.66 -7.71 11.61
C PHE A 262 -6.79 -6.53 12.56
N ARG A 263 -8.04 -6.19 12.92
CA ARG A 263 -8.28 -5.17 13.93
C ARG A 263 -8.08 -5.72 15.32
N PHE A 264 -7.50 -4.90 16.19
CA PHE A 264 -7.35 -5.18 17.60
C PHE A 264 -7.80 -3.96 18.39
N PHE A 265 -8.70 -4.18 19.33
CA PHE A 265 -9.28 -3.16 20.17
C PHE A 265 -8.83 -3.40 21.60
N GLN A 266 -8.37 -2.34 22.26
CA GLN A 266 -7.91 -2.42 23.64
C GLN A 266 -8.48 -1.26 24.44
N VAL A 267 -9.11 -1.55 25.58
CA VAL A 267 -9.66 -0.53 26.48
C VAL A 267 -8.52 0.29 27.08
N THR A 268 -8.62 1.62 27.04
CA THR A 268 -7.57 2.57 27.46
C THR A 268 -7.88 3.35 28.73
N GLY A 269 -9.07 3.18 29.30
CA GLY A 269 -9.51 3.88 30.49
C GLY A 269 -10.45 3.04 31.37
N PRO A 270 -10.88 3.59 32.53
CA PRO A 270 -11.87 2.93 33.38
C PRO A 270 -13.25 2.83 32.72
N ASP A 271 -13.51 3.66 31.72
CA ASP A 271 -14.74 3.66 30.92
C ASP A 271 -14.56 2.77 29.69
N ALA A 272 -15.43 1.77 29.54
CA ALA A 272 -15.35 0.75 28.47
C ALA A 272 -15.50 1.32 27.05
N ASP A 273 -15.96 2.57 26.91
CA ASP A 273 -16.18 3.24 25.63
C ASP A 273 -14.90 3.85 25.03
N ALA A 274 -13.85 3.99 25.85
CA ALA A 274 -12.54 4.45 25.39
C ALA A 274 -11.65 3.26 25.05
N GLU A 275 -11.59 2.90 23.76
CA GLU A 275 -10.68 1.87 23.26
C GLU A 275 -9.72 2.40 22.18
N ASN A 276 -8.53 1.82 22.08
CA ASN A 276 -7.71 1.91 20.89
C ASN A 276 -8.38 1.13 19.74
N ASN A 277 -8.09 1.54 18.51
CA ASN A 277 -8.50 0.81 17.30
C ASN A 277 -7.25 0.66 16.44
N TRP A 278 -6.59 -0.49 16.56
CA TRP A 278 -5.33 -0.76 15.89
C TRP A 278 -5.53 -1.79 14.78
N LEU A 279 -4.76 -1.64 13.70
CA LEU A 279 -4.52 -2.72 12.75
C LEU A 279 -3.20 -3.39 13.13
N VAL A 280 -3.28 -4.64 13.58
CA VAL A 280 -2.11 -5.47 13.84
C VAL A 280 -1.69 -6.10 12.52
N VAL A 281 -0.45 -5.83 12.12
CA VAL A 281 0.15 -6.35 10.90
C VAL A 281 1.15 -7.42 11.30
N SER A 282 0.92 -8.65 10.84
CA SER A 282 1.79 -9.79 11.13
C SER A 282 2.48 -10.26 9.86
N LYS A 283 3.79 -10.55 9.97
CA LYS A 283 4.54 -11.27 8.95
C LYS A 283 4.30 -12.77 9.13
N ILE A 284 4.11 -13.49 8.02
CA ILE A 284 4.07 -14.96 8.01
C ILE A 284 5.14 -15.48 7.06
N ALA A 285 5.95 -16.42 7.54
CA ALA A 285 7.01 -17.05 6.76
C ALA A 285 7.13 -18.54 7.13
N GLY A 286 6.46 -19.40 6.35
CA GLY A 286 6.41 -20.82 6.63
C GLY A 286 5.69 -21.10 7.95
N ASP A 287 6.39 -21.69 8.90
CA ASP A 287 5.81 -22.08 10.20
C ASP A 287 6.03 -21.02 11.28
N HIS A 288 6.51 -19.83 10.89
CA HIS A 288 6.78 -18.70 11.78
C HIS A 288 5.86 -17.51 11.46
N ALA A 289 5.38 -16.85 12.52
CA ALA A 289 4.68 -15.58 12.43
C ALA A 289 5.13 -14.64 13.55
N CYS A 290 5.06 -13.33 13.29
CA CYS A 290 5.40 -12.29 14.26
C CYS A 290 4.60 -11.01 13.95
N ILE A 291 4.40 -10.16 14.96
CA ILE A 291 3.89 -8.81 14.74
C ILE A 291 4.99 -7.97 14.07
N TYR A 292 4.71 -7.49 12.87
CA TYR A 292 5.60 -6.67 12.06
C TYR A 292 5.37 -5.17 12.24
N ASP A 293 4.12 -4.73 12.36
CA ASP A 293 3.74 -3.32 12.58
C ASP A 293 2.38 -3.24 13.31
N VAL A 294 2.10 -2.09 13.92
CA VAL A 294 0.80 -1.79 14.56
C VAL A 294 0.41 -0.37 14.15
N ILE A 295 -0.76 -0.22 13.52
CA ILE A 295 -1.19 1.07 12.96
C ILE A 295 -2.41 1.59 13.71
N ASP A 296 -2.34 2.83 14.18
CA ASP A 296 -3.44 3.49 14.87
C ASP A 296 -4.49 4.02 13.87
N ALA A 297 -5.59 3.27 13.74
CA ALA A 297 -6.65 3.62 12.82
C ALA A 297 -7.41 4.90 13.19
N LYS A 298 -7.27 5.40 14.43
CA LYS A 298 -7.84 6.70 14.81
C LYS A 298 -6.99 7.87 14.34
N LYS A 299 -5.69 7.66 14.13
CA LYS A 299 -4.75 8.69 13.65
C LYS A 299 -4.63 8.74 12.12
N HIS A 300 -4.86 7.61 11.45
CA HIS A 300 -4.65 7.47 10.00
C HIS A 300 -5.95 7.15 9.27
N PRO A 301 -6.57 8.11 8.55
CA PRO A 301 -7.79 7.84 7.75
C PRO A 301 -7.62 6.72 6.71
N ASN A 302 -6.39 6.49 6.25
CA ASN A 302 -6.00 5.45 5.31
C ASN A 302 -5.35 4.22 5.99
N ALA A 303 -5.61 3.97 7.28
CA ALA A 303 -4.93 2.92 8.04
C ALA A 303 -4.95 1.53 7.41
N ASN A 304 -6.04 1.12 6.74
CA ASN A 304 -6.10 -0.16 6.03
C ASN A 304 -5.05 -0.24 4.90
N VAL A 305 -4.84 0.86 4.17
CA VAL A 305 -3.82 0.94 3.11
C VAL A 305 -2.44 0.81 3.73
N LEU A 306 -2.14 1.58 4.78
CA LEU A 306 -0.86 1.50 5.49
C LEU A 306 -0.59 0.07 6.03
N ALA A 307 -1.64 -0.63 6.49
CA ALA A 307 -1.52 -1.97 7.02
C ALA A 307 -1.20 -3.00 5.95
N HIS A 308 -1.86 -2.92 4.79
CA HIS A 308 -1.52 -3.76 3.64
C HIS A 308 -0.10 -3.48 3.15
N GLU A 309 0.28 -2.20 3.09
CA GLU A 309 1.62 -1.81 2.67
C GLU A 309 2.71 -2.31 3.61
N ALA A 310 2.49 -2.23 4.92
CA ALA A 310 3.39 -2.77 5.93
C ALA A 310 3.45 -4.31 5.86
N ALA A 311 2.31 -4.98 5.63
CA ALA A 311 2.27 -6.43 5.50
C ALA A 311 3.04 -6.90 4.26
N ASP A 312 2.88 -6.20 3.14
CA ASP A 312 3.59 -6.51 1.89
C ASP A 312 5.07 -6.16 1.99
N GLU A 313 5.44 -5.08 2.69
CA GLU A 313 6.84 -4.76 3.01
C GLU A 313 7.47 -5.82 3.93
N SER A 314 6.69 -6.38 4.85
CA SER A 314 7.17 -7.41 5.76
C SER A 314 7.71 -8.63 5.02
N TYR A 315 7.22 -8.91 3.79
CA TYR A 315 7.62 -10.06 2.97
C TYR A 315 9.15 -10.21 2.87
N ALA A 316 9.84 -9.13 2.50
CA ALA A 316 11.30 -9.14 2.33
C ALA A 316 12.07 -8.68 3.57
N ASN A 317 11.38 -8.34 4.65
CA ASN A 317 11.99 -7.91 5.90
C ASN A 317 11.97 -9.02 6.96
N PRO A 318 12.98 -9.09 7.84
CA PRO A 318 12.95 -9.97 8.98
C PRO A 318 11.87 -9.50 9.98
N CYS A 319 11.43 -10.41 10.85
CA CYS A 319 10.62 -10.05 12.01
C CYS A 319 11.34 -9.02 12.89
N PRO A 320 10.63 -7.99 13.40
CA PRO A 320 11.18 -7.11 14.42
C PRO A 320 11.64 -7.89 15.66
N ALA A 321 12.69 -7.41 16.31
CA ALA A 321 13.20 -8.05 17.54
C ALA A 321 12.22 -7.92 18.73
N ARG A 322 11.28 -6.98 18.66
CA ARG A 322 10.24 -6.72 19.65
C ARG A 322 8.99 -6.23 18.93
N THR A 323 7.83 -6.46 19.54
CA THR A 323 6.56 -5.89 19.08
C THR A 323 6.66 -4.36 18.96
N PRO A 324 6.41 -3.79 17.77
CA PRO A 324 6.42 -2.34 17.58
C PRO A 324 5.31 -1.63 18.36
N ALA A 325 5.54 -0.37 18.70
CA ALA A 325 4.49 0.49 19.24
C ALA A 325 3.54 0.95 18.11
N ALA A 326 2.29 1.22 18.44
CA ALA A 326 1.32 1.75 17.50
C ALA A 326 1.74 3.14 16.99
N ARG A 327 1.81 3.31 15.66
CA ARG A 327 2.09 4.59 14.99
C ARG A 327 0.86 5.26 14.40
#